data_AF-A0A315XC80-F1
#
_entry.id   AF-A0A315XC80-F1
#
_cell.length_a   1.000
_cell.length_b   1.000
_cell.length_c   1.000
_cell.angle_alpha   90.00
_cell.angle_beta   90.00
_cell.angle_gamma   90.00
#
_symmetry.space_group_name_H-M   'P 1'
#
loop_
_entity.id
_entity.type
_entity.pdbx_description
1 polymer ?
#
loop_
_entity_poly.entity_id
_entity_poly.type
_entity_poly.pdbx_seq_one_letter_code
_entity_poly.pdbx_strand_id
1 'polypeptide(L)' 'MNATTLRLPGNASIYELVRTRPGAAARLHELGLSRDDMDLRLGEAARRTGVPVARIAEVLAPSSR' A
#
# COMPACT_ATOMS: atom_id res chain seq x y z
N MET A 1 -2.54 24.02 -0.11
CA MET A 1 -2.06 22.66 -0.45
C MET A 1 -3.02 21.66 0.18
N ASN A 2 -4.01 21.16 -0.57
CA ASN A 2 -4.99 20.21 -0.03
C ASN A 2 -4.39 18.80 -0.05
N ALA A 3 -3.85 18.37 1.09
CA ALA A 3 -3.49 16.97 1.30
C ALA A 3 -4.78 16.17 1.42
N THR A 4 -5.26 15.61 0.31
CA THR A 4 -6.34 14.64 0.30
C THR A 4 -5.91 13.51 1.22
N THR A 5 -6.47 13.46 2.42
CA THR A 5 -6.12 12.47 3.43
C THR A 5 -6.59 11.14 2.91
N LEU A 6 -5.65 10.39 2.35
CA LEU A 6 -5.89 9.08 1.79
C LEU A 6 -6.34 8.15 2.92
N ARG A 7 -7.65 8.05 3.16
CA ARG A 7 -8.21 7.15 4.17
C ARG A 7 -8.23 5.74 3.62
N LEU A 8 -7.09 5.08 3.68
CA LEU A 8 -7.04 3.63 3.58
C LEU A 8 -7.67 3.04 4.85
N PRO A 9 -8.52 2.01 4.76
CA PRO A 9 -9.03 1.32 5.93
C PRO A 9 -7.85 0.77 6.73
N GLY A 10 -7.60 1.36 7.91
CA GLY A 10 -6.38 1.08 8.71
C GLY A 10 -6.29 -0.34 9.26
N ASN A 11 -7.38 -1.11 9.17
CA ASN A 11 -7.46 -2.51 9.54
C ASN A 11 -7.32 -3.48 8.36
N ALA A 12 -7.38 -2.99 7.12
CA ALA A 12 -7.29 -3.83 5.92
C ALA A 12 -5.85 -4.28 5.68
N SER A 13 -5.72 -5.50 5.16
CA SER A 13 -4.45 -6.01 4.62
C SER A 13 -4.09 -5.27 3.33
N ILE A 14 -2.80 -5.26 2.97
CA ILE A 14 -2.35 -4.72 1.69
C ILE A 14 -3.02 -5.48 0.53
N TYR A 15 -3.22 -6.79 0.66
CA TYR A 15 -3.90 -7.63 -0.32
C TYR A 15 -5.33 -7.14 -0.62
N GLU A 16 -6.11 -6.82 0.42
CA GLU A 16 -7.46 -6.25 0.26
C GLU A 16 -7.45 -4.88 -0.42
N LEU A 17 -6.37 -4.11 -0.28
CA LEU A 17 -6.21 -2.82 -0.94
C LEU A 17 -5.75 -2.96 -2.40
N VAL A 18 -5.00 -4.02 -2.70
CA VAL A 18 -4.48 -4.34 -4.04
C VAL A 18 -5.54 -5.01 -4.92
N ARG A 19 -6.43 -5.86 -4.36
CA ARG A 19 -7.43 -6.61 -5.16
C ARG A 19 -8.35 -5.72 -5.99
N THR A 20 -8.55 -4.47 -5.57
CA THR A 20 -9.41 -3.48 -6.26
C THR A 20 -8.60 -2.55 -7.18
N ARG A 21 -7.28 -2.75 -7.31
CA ARG A 21 -6.35 -1.84 -7.98
C ARG A 21 -5.41 -2.60 -8.93
N PRO A 22 -5.77 -2.67 -10.22
CA PRO A 22 -4.90 -3.25 -11.24
C PRO A 22 -3.53 -2.56 -11.24
N GLY A 23 -2.45 -3.33 -11.23
CA GLY A 23 -1.08 -2.80 -11.29
C GLY A 23 -0.48 -2.33 -9.96
N ALA A 24 -1.28 -2.21 -8.89
CA ALA A 24 -0.74 -1.87 -7.57
C ALA A 24 0.24 -2.94 -7.06
N ALA A 25 -0.05 -4.23 -7.30
CA ALA A 25 0.82 -5.34 -6.92
C ALA A 25 2.23 -5.23 -7.53
N ALA A 26 2.32 -4.88 -8.82
CA ALA A 26 3.60 -4.73 -9.52
C ALA A 26 4.42 -3.59 -8.92
N ARG A 27 3.79 -2.44 -8.67
CA ARG A 27 4.46 -1.29 -8.04
C ARG A 27 4.89 -1.54 -6.60
N LEU A 28 4.10 -2.32 -5.84
CA LEU A 28 4.51 -2.73 -4.49
C LEU A 28 5.72 -3.67 -4.55
N HIS A 29 5.77 -4.56 -5.54
CA HIS A 29 6.93 -5.42 -5.77
C HIS A 29 8.18 -4.59 -6.14
N GLU A 30 8.04 -3.54 -6.96
CA GLU A 30 9.13 -2.59 -7.25
C GLU A 30 9.62 -1.83 -6.00
N LEU A 31 8.76 -1.64 -5.00
CA LEU A 31 9.13 -1.09 -3.68
C LEU A 31 9.77 -2.12 -2.74
N GLY A 32 9.90 -3.38 -3.16
CA GLY A 32 10.47 -4.46 -2.35
C GLY A 32 9.46 -5.19 -1.47
N LEU A 33 8.15 -4.97 -1.66
CA LEU A 33 7.13 -5.77 -0.99
C LEU A 33 6.91 -7.08 -1.74
N SER A 34 7.14 -8.19 -1.05
CA SER A 34 6.84 -9.52 -1.57
C SER A 34 5.35 -9.85 -1.39
N ARG A 35 4.95 -10.99 -1.96
CA ARG A 35 3.59 -11.51 -1.77
C ARG A 35 3.26 -11.80 -0.30
N ASP A 36 4.24 -12.24 0.49
CA ASP A 36 4.10 -12.46 1.93
C ASP A 36 3.75 -11.16 2.66
N ASP A 37 4.34 -10.04 2.24
CA ASP A 37 4.08 -8.74 2.85
C ASP A 37 2.68 -8.20 2.52
N MET A 38 2.02 -8.74 1.48
CA MET A 38 0.68 -8.33 1.09
C MET A 38 -0.39 -8.81 2.09
N ASP A 39 -0.14 -9.90 2.83
CA ASP A 39 -1.07 -10.37 3.85
C ASP A 39 -1.06 -9.46 5.10
N LEU A 40 0.01 -8.66 5.26
CA LEU A 40 0.20 -7.78 6.39
C LEU A 40 -0.60 -6.47 6.26
N ARG A 41 -0.83 -5.84 7.42
CA ARG A 41 -1.29 -4.44 7.48
C ARG A 41 -0.16 -3.51 7.06
N LEU A 42 -0.52 -2.33 6.56
CA LEU A 42 0.41 -1.26 6.14
C LEU A 42 1.56 -1.00 7.12
N GLY A 43 1.25 -0.83 8.40
CA GLY A 43 2.26 -0.54 9.43
C GLY A 43 3.22 -1.71 9.67
N GLU A 44 2.75 -2.94 9.55
CA GLU A 44 3.55 -4.15 9.76
C GLU A 44 4.46 -4.42 8.55
N ALA A 45 3.91 -4.31 7.34
CA ALA A 45 4.69 -4.38 6.11
C ALA A 45 5.78 -3.30 6.08
N ALA A 46 5.46 -2.07 6.49
CA ALA A 46 6.44 -0.99 6.57
C ALA A 46 7.58 -1.29 7.54
N ARG A 47 7.29 -1.87 8.71
CA ARG A 47 8.32 -2.29 9.67
C ARG A 47 9.19 -3.43 9.14
N ARG A 48 8.57 -4.41 8.49
CA ARG A 48 9.25 -5.60 7.95
C ARG A 48 10.15 -5.28 6.77
N THR A 49 9.69 -4.42 5.87
CA THR A 49 10.39 -4.06 4.62
C THR A 49 11.28 -2.82 4.75
N GLY A 50 11.09 -2.03 5.80
CA GLY A 50 11.73 -0.72 5.94
C GLY A 50 11.14 0.37 5.02
N VAL A 51 10.12 0.06 4.22
CA VAL A 51 9.46 1.02 3.33
C VAL A 51 8.52 1.90 4.17
N PRO A 52 8.59 3.24 4.05
CA PRO A 52 7.69 4.13 4.77
C PRO A 52 6.22 3.85 4.45
N VAL A 53 5.35 3.83 5.45
CA VAL A 53 3.88 3.64 5.29
C VAL A 53 3.31 4.59 4.23
N ALA A 54 3.78 5.84 4.20
CA ALA A 54 3.36 6.83 3.21
C ALA A 54 3.64 6.38 1.76
N ARG A 55 4.79 5.74 1.50
CA ARG A 55 5.13 5.24 0.17
C ARG A 55 4.26 4.07 -0.27
N ILE A 56 3.99 3.14 0.66
CA ILE A 56 3.07 2.03 0.40
C ILE A 56 1.66 2.59 0.14
N ALA A 57 1.23 3.58 0.94
CA ALA A 57 -0.06 4.23 0.79
C ALA A 57 -0.20 4.99 -0.54
N GLU A 58 0.85 5.65 -1.03
CA GLU A 58 0.86 6.31 -2.35
C GLU A 58 0.59 5.34 -3.50
N VAL A 59 1.19 4.14 -3.46
CA VAL A 59 0.93 3.10 -4.48
C VAL A 59 -0.51 2.59 -4.39
N LEU A 60 -1.05 2.55 -3.17
CA LEU A 60 -2.43 2.15 -2.90
C LEU A 60 -3.42 3.30 -3.02
N ALA A 61 -2.98 4.53 -3.31
CA ALA A 61 -3.89 5.65 -3.53
C ALA A 61 -4.67 5.44 -4.84
N PRO A 62 -5.96 5.81 -4.90
CA PRO A 62 -6.60 5.95 -6.20
C PRO A 62 -5.80 7.00 -6.97
N SER A 63 -5.27 6.60 -8.13
CA SER A 63 -4.72 7.57 -9.07
C SER A 63 -5.89 8.44 -9.51
N SER A 64 -6.03 9.65 -8.96
CA SER A 64 -6.90 10.66 -9.53
C SER A 64 -6.41 10.92 -10.95
N ARG A 65 -7.14 10.37 -11.92
CA ARG A 65 -7.08 10.78 -13.31
C ARG A 65 -8.22 11.75 -13.56
#